data_AF-A0A7S0HEL5-F1
#
_entry.id   AF-A0A7S0HEL5-F1
#
_cell.length_a   1.000
_cell.length_b   1.000
_cell.length_c   1.000
_cell.angle_alpha   90.00
_cell.angle_beta   90.00
_cell.angle_gamma   90.00
#
_symmetry.space_group_name_H-M   'P 1'
#
loop_
_entity.id
_entity.type
_entity.pdbx_description
1 polymer ?
#
loop_
_entity_poly.entity_id
_entity_poly.type
_entity_poly.pdbx_seq_one_letter_code
_entity_poly.pdbx_strand_id
1 'polypeptide(L)'
;GLARFQYNCSMTVITNELDFSGEEAGRACETISLGQLFSEILPAFPDPYYEREQTMTFHMIETHTMPQDMLSDPLVNASGYLSVCLQYRKHGETTYQVYLQDSGGTANG
;
A
#
# COMPACT_ATOMS: atom_id res chain seq x y z
N GLY A 1 23.00 -13.64 -10.56
CA GLY A 1 21.55 -13.56 -10.29
C GLY A 1 21.22 -12.09 -10.17
N LEU A 2 20.21 -11.62 -10.88
CA LEU A 2 19.85 -10.20 -10.94
C LEU A 2 19.36 -9.72 -9.57
N ALA A 3 19.85 -8.57 -9.10
CA ALA A 3 19.43 -7.97 -7.85
C ALA A 3 17.99 -7.45 -8.02
N ARG A 4 17.12 -7.80 -7.07
CA ARG A 4 15.77 -7.25 -6.91
C ARG A 4 15.78 -6.48 -5.61
N PHE A 5 15.37 -5.22 -5.62
CA PHE A 5 15.27 -4.46 -4.38
C PHE A 5 13.85 -4.55 -3.83
N GLN A 6 13.77 -4.73 -2.51
CA GLN A 6 12.53 -4.78 -1.77
C GLN A 6 12.58 -3.73 -0.67
N TYR A 7 11.65 -2.78 -0.72
CA TYR A 7 11.56 -1.70 0.25
C TYR A 7 10.37 -1.95 1.15
N ASN A 8 10.62 -2.23 2.43
CA ASN A 8 9.58 -2.64 3.37
C ASN A 8 9.15 -1.47 4.27
N CYS A 9 7.85 -1.19 4.33
CA CYS A 9 7.23 -0.24 5.25
C CYS A 9 6.06 -0.90 5.98
N SER A 10 5.90 -0.61 7.28
CA SER A 10 4.70 -1.01 8.03
C SER A 10 3.72 0.16 8.08
N MET A 11 2.44 -0.12 7.87
CA MET A 11 1.38 0.89 7.91
C MET A 11 0.22 0.37 8.78
N THR A 12 -0.19 1.17 9.76
CA THR A 12 -1.35 0.91 10.61
C THR A 12 -2.49 1.84 10.21
N VAL A 13 -3.66 1.27 9.94
CA VAL A 13 -4.89 2.00 9.64
C VAL A 13 -5.83 1.84 10.82
N ILE A 14 -6.19 2.97 11.44
CA ILE A 14 -7.14 3.04 12.54
C ILE A 14 -8.40 3.71 11.99
N THR A 15 -9.53 3.02 12.09
CA THR A 15 -10.82 3.55 11.63
C THR A 15 -11.77 3.65 12.80
N ASN A 16 -12.52 4.75 12.84
CA ASN A 16 -13.54 4.96 13.84
C ASN A 16 -14.84 5.45 13.17
N GLU A 17 -15.97 4.95 13.64
CA GLU A 17 -17.30 5.29 13.14
C GLU A 17 -17.74 6.71 13.59
N LEU A 18 -16.93 7.41 14.41
CA LEU A 18 -17.34 8.61 15.16
C LEU A 18 -17.76 9.84 14.33
N ASP A 19 -17.85 9.80 13.00
CA ASP A 19 -18.25 10.95 12.18
C ASP A 19 -19.40 10.73 11.18
N PHE A 20 -20.08 9.58 11.18
CA PHE A 20 -21.22 9.35 10.28
C PHE A 20 -22.57 9.35 11.01
N SER A 21 -23.07 10.53 11.37
CA SER A 21 -24.45 10.68 11.83
C SER A 21 -25.42 10.69 10.65
N GLY A 22 -26.03 9.53 10.33
CA GLY A 22 -27.10 9.43 9.33
C GLY A 22 -27.10 8.12 8.53
N GLU A 23 -28.14 7.88 7.73
CA GLU A 23 -28.27 6.74 6.79
C GLU A 23 -27.12 6.63 5.76
N GLU A 24 -26.21 7.62 5.73
CA GLU A 24 -24.95 7.62 4.97
C GLU A 24 -23.75 7.01 5.70
N ALA A 25 -23.94 6.33 6.85
CA ALA A 25 -22.89 5.50 7.47
C ALA A 25 -22.45 4.29 6.61
N GLY A 26 -22.75 4.31 5.31
CA GLY A 26 -22.40 3.34 4.30
C GLY A 26 -20.97 3.55 3.80
N ARG A 27 -20.10 2.58 4.08
CA ARG A 27 -18.79 2.37 3.45
C ARG A 27 -17.98 3.65 3.21
N ALA A 28 -17.30 4.13 4.25
CA ALA A 28 -16.27 5.15 4.09
C ALA A 28 -15.04 4.52 3.43
N CYS A 29 -14.80 4.87 2.17
CA CYS A 29 -13.57 4.52 1.47
C CYS A 29 -12.59 5.69 1.53
N GLU A 30 -11.36 5.41 1.96
CA GLU A 30 -10.29 6.39 1.99
C GLU A 30 -9.15 5.94 1.05
N THR A 31 -8.54 6.92 0.39
CA THR A 31 -7.38 6.68 -0.48
C THR A 31 -6.13 7.26 0.16
N ILE A 32 -5.14 6.41 0.42
CA ILE A 32 -3.87 6.74 1.04
C ILE A 32 -2.79 6.72 -0.06
N SER A 33 -2.03 7.80 -0.19
CA SER A 33 -0.87 7.85 -1.08
C SER A 33 0.34 7.19 -0.41
N LEU A 34 0.77 6.04 -0.93
CA LEU A 34 1.99 5.36 -0.50
C LEU A 34 3.25 6.05 -1.05
N GLY A 35 3.12 7.00 -1.98
CA GLY A 35 4.25 7.72 -2.56
C GLY A 35 5.13 8.43 -1.52
N GLN A 36 4.56 8.83 -0.37
CA GLN A 36 5.33 9.40 0.74
C GLN A 36 6.11 8.37 1.56
N LEU A 37 5.68 7.10 1.58
CA LEU A 37 6.39 6.03 2.28
C LEU A 37 7.65 5.59 1.52
N PHE A 38 7.72 5.92 0.24
CA PHE A 38 8.74 5.49 -0.70
C PHE A 38 9.47 6.65 -1.39
N SER A 39 9.32 7.88 -0.89
CA SER A 39 9.88 9.09 -1.51
C SER A 39 11.42 9.16 -1.51
N GLU A 40 12.08 8.30 -0.74
CA GLU A 40 13.54 8.22 -0.66
C GLU A 40 14.13 7.03 -1.44
N ILE A 41 13.31 6.31 -2.21
CA ILE A 41 13.82 5.23 -3.05
C ILE A 41 14.59 5.83 -4.22
N LEU A 42 15.91 5.89 -4.06
CA LEU A 42 16.83 5.97 -5.19
C LEU A 42 17.21 4.53 -5.58
N PRO A 43 17.04 4.16 -6.84
CA PRO A 43 17.51 2.86 -7.33
C PRO A 43 19.05 2.77 -7.20
N ALA A 44 19.55 1.57 -6.96
CA ALA A 44 20.89 1.36 -6.41
C ALA A 44 22.03 1.62 -7.41
N PHE A 45 21.75 1.78 -8.70
CA PHE A 45 22.73 2.19 -9.69
C PHE A 45 22.02 2.81 -10.90
N PRO A 46 22.07 4.14 -11.09
CA PRO A 46 21.33 4.79 -12.15
C PRO A 46 21.99 4.47 -13.49
N ASP A 47 21.62 3.37 -14.13
CA ASP A 47 21.62 3.32 -15.58
C ASP A 47 20.26 3.88 -16.06
N PRO A 48 20.22 5.16 -16.48
CA PRO A 48 18.97 5.82 -16.85
C PRO A 48 18.26 5.17 -18.05
N TYR A 49 18.91 4.24 -18.77
CA TYR A 49 18.28 3.50 -19.85
C TYR A 49 17.45 2.33 -19.34
N TYR A 50 17.94 1.58 -18.34
CA TYR A 50 17.25 0.39 -17.83
C TYR A 50 16.21 0.71 -16.75
N GLU A 51 16.44 1.74 -15.96
CA GLU A 51 15.53 2.22 -14.90
C GLU A 51 14.13 2.59 -15.43
N ARG A 52 14.08 3.19 -16.63
CA ARG A 52 12.83 3.68 -17.24
C ARG A 52 11.99 2.57 -17.84
N GLU A 53 12.60 1.41 -18.09
CA GLU A 53 11.92 0.21 -18.58
C GLU A 53 11.51 -0.73 -17.43
N GLN A 54 11.99 -0.50 -16.21
CA GLN A 54 11.60 -1.28 -15.05
C GLN A 54 10.20 -0.91 -14.57
N THR A 55 9.44 -1.93 -14.18
CA THR A 55 8.10 -1.75 -13.63
C THR A 55 8.15 -1.91 -12.12
N MET A 56 7.51 -0.98 -11.41
CA MET A 56 7.36 -1.04 -9.95
C MET A 56 6.07 -1.77 -9.58
N THR A 57 6.14 -2.72 -8.66
CA THR A 57 4.99 -3.49 -8.16
C THR A 57 4.84 -3.32 -6.66
N PHE A 58 3.66 -2.90 -6.22
CA PHE A 58 3.30 -2.85 -4.81
C PHE A 58 2.78 -4.19 -4.35
N HIS A 59 3.25 -4.61 -3.18
CA HIS A 59 2.79 -5.80 -2.48
C HIS A 59 2.32 -5.40 -1.08
N MET A 60 1.22 -6.02 -0.65
CA MET A 60 0.64 -5.80 0.67
C MET A 60 0.36 -7.13 1.33
N ILE A 61 0.74 -7.23 2.60
CA ILE A 61 0.49 -8.39 3.44
C ILE A 61 -0.19 -7.87 4.70
N GLU A 62 -1.42 -8.31 4.95
CA GLU A 62 -2.08 -8.07 6.23
C GLU A 62 -1.36 -8.87 7.32
N THR A 63 -0.88 -8.19 8.36
CA THR A 63 -0.19 -8.84 9.49
C THR A 63 -1.07 -8.90 10.74
N HIS A 64 -2.02 -7.98 10.86
CA HIS A 64 -2.97 -7.94 11.96
C HIS A 64 -4.25 -7.21 11.53
N THR A 65 -5.41 -7.74 11.89
CA THR A 65 -6.71 -7.06 11.73
C THR A 65 -7.64 -7.46 12.86
N MET A 66 -8.27 -6.49 13.50
CA MET A 66 -9.28 -6.70 14.54
C MET A 66 -10.38 -5.61 14.46
N PRO A 67 -11.66 -5.98 14.22
CA PRO A 67 -12.18 -7.31 13.87
C PRO A 67 -11.90 -7.69 12.41
N GLN A 68 -11.84 -8.99 12.09
CA GLN A 68 -11.48 -9.50 10.75
C GLN A 68 -12.38 -9.02 9.60
N ASP A 69 -13.61 -8.57 9.89
CA ASP A 69 -14.56 -8.09 8.89
C ASP A 69 -14.69 -6.56 8.85
N MET A 70 -13.72 -5.83 9.41
CA MET A 70 -13.80 -4.36 9.46
C MET A 70 -13.61 -3.70 8.09
N LEU A 71 -12.72 -4.21 7.23
CA LEU A 71 -12.46 -3.64 5.90
C LEU A 71 -12.92 -4.59 4.79
N SER A 72 -13.15 -4.05 3.59
CA SER A 72 -13.07 -4.85 2.36
C SER A 72 -11.62 -5.03 1.93
N ASP A 73 -11.36 -6.00 1.06
CA ASP A 73 -10.02 -6.21 0.48
C ASP A 73 -9.43 -4.89 -0.05
N PRO A 74 -8.24 -4.49 0.41
CA PRO A 74 -7.60 -3.27 -0.03
C PRO A 74 -7.16 -3.37 -1.50
N LEU A 75 -7.25 -2.26 -2.23
CA LEU A 75 -6.77 -2.15 -3.60
C LEU A 75 -5.56 -1.22 -3.65
N VAL A 76 -4.42 -1.68 -4.17
CA VAL A 76 -3.26 -0.84 -4.49
C VAL A 76 -3.07 -0.73 -6.00
N ASN A 77 -2.90 0.48 -6.52
CA ASN A 77 -2.64 0.70 -7.95
C ASN A 77 -1.15 0.98 -8.25
N ALA A 78 -0.78 0.93 -9.53
CA ALA A 78 0.59 1.16 -9.98
C ALA A 78 1.12 2.58 -9.68
N SER A 79 0.24 3.53 -9.40
CA SER A 79 0.61 4.89 -8.99
C SER A 79 0.83 5.01 -7.48
N GLY A 80 0.74 3.91 -6.72
CA GLY A 80 0.98 3.88 -5.28
C GLY A 80 -0.18 4.43 -4.46
N TYR A 81 -1.40 4.38 -4.97
CA TYR A 81 -2.59 4.71 -4.18
C TYR A 81 -3.22 3.45 -3.64
N LEU A 82 -3.38 3.40 -2.32
CA LEU A 82 -4.10 2.38 -1.58
C LEU A 82 -5.52 2.85 -1.29
N SER A 83 -6.53 2.10 -1.70
CA SER A 83 -7.92 2.30 -1.30
C SER A 83 -8.31 1.29 -0.23
N VAL A 84 -8.79 1.78 0.91
CA VAL A 84 -9.34 0.99 2.02
C VAL A 84 -10.79 1.41 2.26
N CYS A 85 -11.70 0.46 2.42
CA CYS A 85 -13.10 0.77 2.69
C CYS A 85 -13.56 0.11 3.99
N LEU A 86 -14.01 0.93 4.92
CA LEU A 86 -14.63 0.47 6.16
C LEU A 86 -15.98 -0.19 5.83
N GLN A 87 -16.25 -1.36 6.40
CA GLN A 87 -17.56 -1.98 6.28
C GLN A 87 -18.58 -1.25 7.18
N TYR A 88 -19.86 -1.37 6.81
CA TYR A 88 -20.96 -0.70 7.51
C TYR A 88 -20.96 -1.03 9.02
N ARG A 89 -20.96 0.01 9.86
CA ARG A 89 -20.98 -0.08 11.33
C ARG A 89 -19.85 -0.94 11.90
N LYS A 90 -18.68 -0.89 11.24
CA LYS A 90 -17.45 -1.49 11.75
C LYS A 90 -16.49 -0.40 12.20
N HIS A 91 -15.63 -0.78 13.12
CA HIS A 91 -14.52 0.02 13.62
C HIS A 91 -13.41 -0.96 14.00
N GLY A 92 -12.17 -0.49 14.03
CA GLY A 92 -11.06 -1.33 14.41
C GLY A 92 -9.73 -0.82 13.90
N GLU A 93 -8.76 -1.71 13.98
CA GLU A 93 -7.39 -1.49 13.58
C GLU A 93 -6.92 -2.63 12.68
N THR A 94 -6.21 -2.26 11.62
CA THR A 94 -5.49 -3.20 10.77
C THR A 94 -4.07 -2.70 10.53
N THR A 95 -3.13 -3.63 10.41
CA THR A 95 -1.74 -3.35 10.07
C THR A 95 -1.35 -4.15 8.84
N TYR A 96 -0.77 -3.45 7.87
CA TYR A 96 -0.24 -4.01 6.64
C TYR A 96 1.28 -3.84 6.60
N GLN A 97 1.97 -4.91 6.24
CA GLN A 97 3.33 -4.81 5.71
C GLN A 97 3.21 -4.52 4.20
N VAL A 98 3.71 -3.36 3.80
CA VAL A 98 3.73 -2.93 2.39
C VAL A 98 5.17 -3.02 1.90
N TYR A 99 5.37 -3.52 0.69
CA TYR A 99 6.65 -3.37 0.02
C TYR A 99 6.55 -3.04 -1.45
N LEU A 100 7.50 -2.26 -1.93
CA LEU A 100 7.69 -1.97 -3.35
C LEU A 100 8.81 -2.87 -3.88
N GLN A 101 8.56 -3.49 -5.02
CA GLN A 101 9.52 -4.33 -5.72
C GLN A 101 9.67 -3.85 -7.17
N ASP A 102 10.90 -3.62 -7.61
CA ASP A 102 11.21 -3.42 -9.02
C ASP A 102 11.15 -4.75 -9.81
N SER A 103 11.02 -4.67 -11.14
CA SER A 103 11.03 -5.86 -12.00
C SER A 103 12.40 -6.53 -12.12
N GLY A 104 13.46 -5.91 -11.61
CA GLY A 104 14.86 -6.26 -11.81
C GLY A 104 15.32 -5.97 -13.25
N GLY A 105 16.38 -5.17 -13.40
CA GLY A 105 17.02 -4.89 -14.69
C GLY A 105 17.97 -6.00 -15.15
N THR A 106 18.41 -5.96 -16.41
CA THR A 106 19.52 -6.79 -16.89
C THR A 106 20.85 -6.19 -16.43
N ALA A 107 21.57 -6.90 -15.55
CA ALA A 107 22.92 -6.62 -15.06
C ALA A 107 23.15 -5.19 -14.49
N ASN A 108 23.14 -5.08 -13.16
CA ASN A 108 23.41 -3.86 -12.40
C ASN A 108 22.30 -2.80 -12.58
N GLY A 109 21.16 -3.04 -11.93
CA GLY A 109 20.28 -1.92 -11.55
C GLY A 109 20.90 -1.11 -10.44
#